data_AF-A0A832B787-F1
#
_entry.id   AF-A0A832B787-F1
#
_cell.length_a   1.000
_cell.length_b   1.000
_cell.length_c   1.000
_cell.angle_alpha   90.00
_cell.angle_beta   90.00
_cell.angle_gamma   90.00
#
_symmetry.space_group_name_H-M   'P 1'
#
loop_
_entity.id
_entity.type
_entity.pdbx_description
1 polymer ?
#
loop_
_entity_poly.entity_id
_entity_poly.type
_entity_poly.pdbx_seq_one_letter_code
_entity_poly.pdbx_strand_id
1 'polypeptide(L)'
;MIDVDQNHATGWEGYDFIVNRQVQSDGRTWLEKNVGGWNWRRVAPVSYRVKGNEIQIAIPRRALGLKVGTSALALDFKWVDNCQHPGDIMDFYLSGDVAPIARFNYRYKAD
;
A
#
# COMPACT_ATOMS: atom_id res chain seq x y z
N MET A 1 0.07 -0.68 -2.43
CA MET A 1 -0.89 0.37 -1.99
C MET A 1 -1.99 -0.30 -1.18
N ILE A 2 -2.48 0.37 -0.14
CA ILE A 2 -3.41 -0.21 0.84
C ILE A 2 -4.56 0.78 1.05
N ASP A 3 -5.78 0.29 0.87
CA ASP A 3 -7.05 0.88 1.26
C ASP A 3 -7.47 0.17 2.56
N VAL A 4 -7.36 0.87 3.69
CA VAL A 4 -7.55 0.23 5.00
C VAL A 4 -8.96 0.43 5.55
N ASP A 5 -9.68 1.43 5.05
CA ASP A 5 -11.07 1.71 5.45
C ASP A 5 -12.11 1.16 4.45
N GLN A 6 -11.65 0.57 3.34
CA GLN A 6 -12.45 0.04 2.22
C GLN A 6 -13.38 1.10 1.62
N ASN A 7 -12.95 2.36 1.65
CA ASN A 7 -13.71 3.49 1.14
C ASN A 7 -12.98 4.14 -0.04
N HIS A 8 -13.47 3.86 -1.25
CA HIS A 8 -12.91 4.44 -2.47
C HIS A 8 -12.97 5.98 -2.57
N ALA A 9 -13.72 6.65 -1.69
CA ALA A 9 -13.79 8.11 -1.64
C ALA A 9 -12.67 8.76 -0.80
N THR A 10 -11.87 7.99 -0.07
CA THR A 10 -10.74 8.45 0.73
C THR A 10 -9.40 8.10 0.06
N GLY A 11 -8.34 8.78 0.48
CA GLY A 11 -6.99 8.56 -0.07
C GLY A 11 -6.83 8.98 -1.53
N TRP A 12 -5.74 8.50 -2.16
CA TRP A 12 -5.54 8.68 -3.60
C TRP A 12 -6.15 7.50 -4.33
N GLU A 13 -7.20 7.74 -5.12
CA GLU A 13 -7.91 6.71 -5.88
C GLU A 13 -8.39 5.53 -5.01
N GLY A 14 -8.72 5.81 -3.74
CA GLY A 14 -9.13 4.83 -2.72
C GLY A 14 -8.01 4.37 -1.79
N TYR A 15 -6.74 4.72 -2.03
CA TYR A 15 -5.62 4.21 -1.22
C TYR A 15 -5.18 5.21 -0.13
N ASP A 16 -5.37 4.80 1.12
CA ASP A 16 -4.91 5.53 2.31
C ASP A 16 -3.40 5.50 2.50
N PHE A 17 -2.76 4.39 2.13
CA PHE A 17 -1.34 4.16 2.37
C PHE A 17 -0.61 3.60 1.15
N ILE A 18 0.67 3.95 1.06
CA ILE A 18 1.64 3.29 0.19
C ILE A 18 2.81 2.81 1.04
N VAL A 19 3.35 1.66 0.70
CA VAL A 19 4.48 1.05 1.41
C VAL A 19 5.49 0.59 0.38
N ASN A 20 6.76 0.60 0.76
CA ASN A 20 7.89 0.14 -0.05
C ASN A 20 8.24 0.96 -1.30
N ARG A 21 7.58 2.11 -1.54
CA ARG A 21 8.02 3.10 -2.53
C ARG A 21 9.37 3.74 -2.18
N GLN A 22 9.67 3.87 -0.89
CA GLN A 22 10.93 4.42 -0.38
C GLN A 22 11.59 3.43 0.59
N VAL A 23 12.69 2.82 0.14
CA VAL A 23 13.54 1.96 0.97
C VAL A 23 14.46 2.84 1.81
N GLN A 24 14.55 2.55 3.11
CA GLN A 24 15.42 3.29 4.03
C GLN A 24 16.82 2.66 4.10
N SER A 25 16.86 1.34 4.24
CA SER A 25 18.07 0.51 4.33
C SER A 25 17.70 -0.93 4.04
N ASP A 26 18.69 -1.83 3.97
CA ASP A 26 18.40 -3.26 3.95
C ASP A 26 17.52 -3.64 5.17
N GLY A 27 16.49 -4.45 4.90
CA GLY A 27 15.50 -4.86 5.88
C GLY A 27 14.51 -3.80 6.38
N ARG A 28 14.61 -2.53 5.95
CA ARG A 28 13.74 -1.43 6.44
C ARG A 28 13.24 -0.50 5.33
N THR A 29 11.93 -0.29 5.30
CA THR A 29 11.27 0.56 4.30
C THR A 29 10.23 1.47 4.96
N TRP A 30 9.72 2.45 4.23
CA TRP A 30 8.70 3.36 4.76
C TRP A 30 7.27 2.91 4.44
N LEU A 31 6.41 3.02 5.44
CA LEU A 31 4.97 3.20 5.28
C LEU A 31 4.70 4.71 5.19
N GLU A 32 3.94 5.11 4.17
CA GLU A 32 3.56 6.49 3.92
C GLU A 32 2.04 6.61 3.85
N LYS A 33 1.48 7.64 4.48
CA LYS A 33 0.04 7.95 4.47
C LYS A 33 -0.26 8.99 3.40
N ASN A 34 -1.39 8.85 2.71
CA ASN A 34 -1.89 9.85 1.79
C ASN A 34 -2.20 11.17 2.52
N VAL A 35 -1.86 12.29 1.88
CA VAL A 35 -2.17 13.65 2.38
C VAL A 35 -2.91 14.50 1.33
N GLY A 36 -3.53 13.87 0.34
CA GLY A 36 -4.28 14.50 -0.74
C GLY A 36 -3.58 14.39 -2.10
N GLY A 37 -4.32 14.00 -3.14
CA GLY A 37 -3.76 13.73 -4.47
C GLY A 37 -2.64 12.68 -4.40
N TRP A 38 -1.69 12.71 -5.34
CA TRP A 38 -0.49 11.85 -5.31
C TRP A 38 0.58 12.41 -4.35
N ASN A 39 0.22 12.65 -3.09
CA ASN A 39 1.15 13.13 -2.06
C ASN A 39 1.13 12.18 -0.87
N TRP A 40 2.34 11.80 -0.44
CA TRP A 40 2.56 10.76 0.55
C TRP A 40 3.53 11.25 1.63
N ARG A 41 3.15 11.07 2.90
CA ARG A 41 3.97 11.44 4.06
C ARG A 41 4.41 10.19 4.81
N ARG A 42 5.71 10.03 5.07
CA ARG A 42 6.24 8.96 5.93
C ARG A 42 5.58 8.99 7.30
N VAL A 43 5.03 7.86 7.74
CA VAL A 43 4.36 7.74 9.05
C VAL A 43 4.99 6.69 9.95
N ALA A 44 5.61 5.65 9.39
CA ALA A 44 6.31 4.64 10.18
C ALA A 44 7.38 3.92 9.35
N PRO A 45 8.57 3.65 9.91
CA PRO A 45 9.46 2.66 9.34
C PRO A 45 8.88 1.26 9.60
N VAL A 46 8.95 0.39 8.61
CA VAL A 46 8.47 -1.00 8.68
C VAL A 46 9.55 -1.95 8.22
N SER A 47 9.56 -3.15 8.79
CA SER A 47 10.49 -4.20 8.39
C SER A 47 10.02 -4.84 7.11
N TYR A 48 10.95 -5.16 6.21
CA TYR A 48 10.66 -5.98 5.03
C TYR A 48 11.79 -6.98 4.79
N ARG A 49 11.50 -8.02 4.01
CA ARG A 49 12.50 -8.96 3.52
C ARG A 49 12.17 -9.34 2.08
N VAL A 50 13.20 -9.42 1.25
CA VAL A 50 13.11 -9.95 -0.12
C VAL A 50 13.89 -11.25 -0.18
N LYS A 51 13.32 -12.27 -0.82
CA LYS A 51 14.00 -13.54 -1.11
C LYS A 51 13.54 -14.05 -2.47
N GLY A 52 14.44 -14.02 -3.46
CA GLY A 52 14.07 -14.38 -4.83
C GLY A 52 12.99 -13.42 -5.36
N ASN A 53 11.86 -13.98 -5.77
CA ASN A 53 10.69 -13.27 -6.27
C ASN A 53 9.61 -13.01 -5.19
N GLU A 54 9.94 -13.21 -3.91
CA GLU A 54 9.02 -12.98 -2.79
C GLU A 54 9.43 -11.76 -1.99
N ILE A 55 8.43 -10.97 -1.59
CA ILE A 55 8.57 -9.88 -0.63
C ILE A 55 7.61 -10.08 0.53
N GLN A 56 8.11 -9.87 1.75
CA GLN A 56 7.33 -9.84 2.97
C GLN A 56 7.51 -8.48 3.65
N ILE A 57 6.42 -7.87 4.08
CA ILE A 57 6.41 -6.56 4.75
C ILE A 57 5.61 -6.69 6.04
N ALA A 58 6.20 -6.28 7.16
CA ALA A 58 5.57 -6.34 8.48
C ALA A 58 5.12 -4.95 8.92
N ILE A 59 3.82 -4.67 8.79
CA ILE A 59 3.23 -3.38 9.13
C ILE A 59 2.54 -3.45 10.50
N PRO A 60 2.92 -2.61 11.49
CA PRO A 60 2.21 -2.54 12.76
C PRO A 60 0.75 -2.08 12.57
N ARG A 61 -0.22 -2.79 13.15
CA ARG A 61 -1.66 -2.44 13.05
C ARG A 61 -1.95 -0.98 13.43
N ARG A 62 -1.31 -0.48 14.50
CA ARG A 62 -1.44 0.92 14.95
C ARG A 62 -0.99 1.94 13.89
N ALA A 63 -0.02 1.60 13.05
CA ALA A 63 0.48 2.49 12.01
C ALA A 63 -0.52 2.67 10.86
N LEU A 64 -1.42 1.70 10.69
CA LEU A 64 -2.56 1.75 9.77
C LEU A 64 -3.81 2.39 10.40
N GLY A 65 -3.75 2.85 11.66
CA GLY A 65 -4.91 3.42 12.34
C GLY A 65 -5.98 2.39 12.75
N LEU A 66 -5.67 1.09 12.70
CA LEU A 66 -6.59 0.03 13.09
C LEU A 66 -6.83 0.02 14.61
N LYS A 67 -8.06 -0.31 15.01
CA LYS A 67 -8.48 -0.37 16.42
C LYS A 67 -7.62 -1.36 17.22
N VAL A 68 -7.21 -0.94 18.41
CA VAL A 68 -6.51 -1.79 19.38
C VAL A 68 -7.49 -2.83 19.95
N GLY A 69 -7.02 -4.05 20.18
CA GLY A 69 -7.80 -5.10 20.85
C GLY A 69 -8.74 -5.90 19.94
N THR A 70 -8.68 -5.70 18.62
CA THR A 70 -9.39 -6.55 17.65
C THR A 70 -8.41 -7.22 16.69
N SER A 71 -8.60 -8.52 16.46
CA SER A 71 -7.93 -9.30 15.41
C SER A 71 -8.53 -9.04 14.03
N ALA A 72 -9.84 -8.79 14.00
CA ALA A 72 -10.61 -8.56 12.78
C ALA A 72 -9.91 -7.52 11.90
N LEU A 73 -9.79 -7.86 10.63
CA LEU A 73 -9.11 -7.06 9.63
C LEU A 73 -9.78 -7.29 8.28
N ALA A 74 -10.27 -6.22 7.69
CA ALA A 74 -10.62 -6.17 6.28
C ALA A 74 -9.84 -5.02 5.65
N LEU A 75 -9.13 -5.30 4.56
CA LEU A 75 -8.43 -4.28 3.78
C LEU A 75 -8.36 -4.68 2.32
N ASP A 76 -8.22 -3.68 1.48
CA ASP A 76 -7.97 -3.82 0.06
C ASP A 76 -6.55 -3.40 -0.25
N PHE A 77 -5.91 -4.09 -1.20
CA PHE A 77 -4.55 -3.74 -1.56
C PHE A 77 -4.23 -4.07 -3.02
N LYS A 78 -3.20 -3.38 -3.51
CA LYS A 78 -2.69 -3.50 -4.87
C LYS A 78 -1.17 -3.44 -4.88
N TRP A 79 -0.55 -4.32 -5.65
CA TRP A 79 0.86 -4.25 -6.00
C TRP A 79 1.03 -3.45 -7.28
N VAL A 80 2.01 -2.57 -7.31
CA VAL A 80 2.32 -1.70 -8.45
C VAL A 80 3.84 -1.55 -8.53
N ASP A 81 4.40 -1.91 -9.68
CA ASP A 81 5.79 -1.66 -10.05
C ASP A 81 5.84 -1.06 -11.47
N ASN A 82 6.98 -0.48 -11.86
CA ASN A 82 7.26 0.01 -13.21
C ASN A 82 6.29 1.09 -13.77
N CYS A 83 5.59 1.85 -12.91
CA CYS A 83 4.86 3.06 -13.34
C CYS A 83 5.83 4.18 -13.75
N GLN A 84 5.55 4.83 -14.87
CA GLN A 84 6.33 5.91 -15.48
C GLN A 84 5.74 7.30 -15.22
N HIS A 85 4.45 7.37 -14.87
CA HIS A 85 3.72 8.60 -14.58
C HIS A 85 3.07 8.54 -13.20
N PRO A 86 3.86 8.72 -12.11
CA PRO A 86 3.33 8.67 -10.75
C PRO A 86 2.20 9.68 -10.54
N GLY A 87 1.06 9.20 -10.05
CA GLY A 87 -0.12 10.02 -9.81
C GLY A 87 -1.16 10.02 -10.92
N ASP A 88 -0.84 9.45 -12.09
CA ASP A 88 -1.83 9.09 -13.10
C ASP A 88 -2.27 7.63 -12.90
N ILE A 89 -3.54 7.44 -12.54
CA ILE A 89 -4.11 6.10 -12.33
C ILE A 89 -4.17 5.28 -13.63
N MET A 90 -4.19 5.95 -14.79
CA MET A 90 -4.21 5.27 -16.09
C MET A 90 -2.87 4.64 -16.44
N ASP A 91 -1.78 5.07 -15.79
CA ASP A 91 -0.47 4.47 -15.99
C ASP A 91 -0.39 3.02 -15.48
N PHE A 92 -1.33 2.59 -14.64
CA PHE A 92 -1.52 1.18 -14.26
C PHE A 92 -1.90 0.28 -15.45
N TYR A 93 -2.49 0.85 -16.51
CA TYR A 93 -2.85 0.12 -17.72
C TYR A 93 -1.77 0.18 -18.80
N LEU A 94 -1.03 1.30 -18.83
CA LEU A 94 -0.12 1.60 -19.92
C LEU A 94 1.28 1.04 -19.68
N SER A 95 1.83 1.28 -18.49
CA SER A 95 3.23 1.00 -18.20
C SER A 95 3.44 0.14 -16.95
N GLY A 96 2.49 0.19 -16.02
CA GLY A 96 2.61 -0.47 -14.72
C GLY A 96 2.54 -1.99 -14.82
N ASP A 97 3.46 -2.66 -14.11
CA ASP A 97 3.33 -4.07 -13.76
C ASP A 97 2.55 -4.15 -12.44
N VAL A 98 1.25 -4.44 -12.55
CA VAL A 98 0.32 -4.33 -11.43
C VAL A 98 -0.39 -5.64 -11.15
N ALA A 99 -0.54 -5.95 -9.86
CA ALA A 99 -1.31 -7.10 -9.39
C ALA A 99 -2.36 -6.66 -8.35
N PRO A 100 -3.66 -6.95 -8.57
CA PRO A 100 -4.23 -7.57 -9.76
C PRO A 100 -4.19 -6.60 -10.97
N ILE A 101 -4.54 -7.05 -12.17
CA ILE A 101 -4.49 -6.20 -13.38
C ILE A 101 -5.44 -4.99 -13.25
N ALA A 102 -5.20 -3.94 -14.03
CA ALA A 102 -6.11 -2.79 -14.16
C ALA A 102 -6.37 -2.10 -12.80
N ARG A 103 -7.59 -1.61 -12.58
CA ARG A 103 -8.03 -0.96 -11.33
C ARG A 103 -8.62 -1.93 -10.29
N PHE A 104 -8.42 -3.25 -10.45
CA PHE A 104 -8.84 -4.20 -9.44
C PHE A 104 -7.97 -4.12 -8.18
N ASN A 105 -8.51 -4.64 -7.08
CA ASN A 105 -7.83 -4.81 -5.79
C ASN A 105 -7.95 -6.25 -5.31
N TYR A 106 -6.93 -6.72 -4.59
CA TYR A 106 -7.10 -7.87 -3.72
C TYR A 106 -7.82 -7.45 -2.46
N ARG A 107 -8.69 -8.33 -1.95
CA ARG A 107 -9.34 -8.15 -0.65
C ARG A 107 -8.81 -9.18 0.33
N TYR A 108 -8.30 -8.71 1.45
CA TYR A 108 -7.97 -9.55 2.59
C TYR A 108 -9.06 -9.41 3.65
N LYS A 109 -9.53 -10.53 4.17
CA LYS A 109 -10.44 -10.57 5.31
C LYS A 109 -9.98 -11.65 6.29
N ALA A 110 -9.84 -11.28 7.55
CA ALA A 110 -9.59 -12.20 8.66
C ALA A 110 -10.40 -11.78 9.88
N ASP A 111 -10.85 -12.79 10.63
CA ASP A 111 -11.63 -12.65 11.86
C ASP A 111 -10.75 -12.99 13.08
#